data_AF-A0A8J3Y6B9-F1
#
_entry.id   AF-A0A8J3Y6B9-F1
#
_cell.length_a   1.000
_cell.length_b   1.000
_cell.length_c   1.000
_cell.angle_alpha   90.00
_cell.angle_beta   90.00
_cell.angle_gamma   90.00
#
_symmetry.space_group_name_H-M   'P 1'
#
loop_
_entity.id
_entity.type
_entity.pdbx_description
1 polymer ?
#
loop_
_entity_poly.entity_id
_entity_poly.type
_entity_poly.pdbx_seq_one_letter_code
_entity_poly.pdbx_strand_id
1 'polypeptide(L)'
;MQFTSPKLFRVIRVHDWPTYDGWIWLDGYELNAAGDAVERRSVFVQLSGLRQIGKAPDPRTRNSRRPGVTPGTTSGRVIRTGR
;
A
#
# COMPACT_ATOMS: atom_id res chain seq x y z
N MET A 1 10.20 3.03 24.22
CA MET A 1 8.91 3.74 24.04
C MET A 1 7.82 2.68 23.93
N GLN A 2 6.89 2.63 24.89
CA GLN A 2 5.73 1.73 24.88
C GLN A 2 4.49 2.57 24.62
N PHE A 3 3.62 2.17 23.71
CA PHE A 3 2.38 2.89 23.40
C PHE A 3 1.34 2.59 24.48
N THR A 4 1.01 3.58 25.32
CA THR A 4 -0.03 3.48 26.36
C THR A 4 -1.45 3.52 25.79
N SER A 5 -1.61 3.91 24.52
CA SER A 5 -2.90 3.96 23.82
C SER A 5 -2.77 3.35 22.43
N PRO A 6 -3.78 2.61 21.93
CA PRO A 6 -3.77 2.09 20.58
C PRO A 6 -3.61 3.23 19.57
N LYS A 7 -2.62 3.13 18.68
CA LYS A 7 -2.40 4.08 17.59
C LYS A 7 -2.69 3.42 16.25
N LEU A 8 -3.21 4.20 15.31
CA LEU A 8 -3.39 3.76 13.93
C LEU A 8 -2.07 3.86 13.17
N PHE A 9 -1.68 2.76 12.53
CA PHE A 9 -0.43 2.67 11.80
C PHE A 9 -0.67 2.10 10.40
N ARG A 10 -0.24 2.85 9.38
CA ARG A 10 -0.32 2.41 7.99
C ARG A 10 1.01 1.85 7.55
N VAL A 11 1.06 0.53 7.38
CA VAL A 11 2.24 -0.20 6.90
C VAL A 11 2.51 0.12 5.43
N ILE A 12 3.77 0.41 5.10
CA ILE A 12 4.25 0.60 3.73
C ILE A 12 5.27 -0.46 3.32
N ARG A 13 6.00 -1.01 4.29
CA ARG A 13 6.96 -2.09 4.08
C ARG A 13 7.02 -2.97 5.31
N VAL A 14 7.06 -4.26 5.05
CA VAL A 14 7.40 -5.31 6.01
C VAL A 14 8.86 -5.68 5.73
N HIS A 15 9.67 -5.77 6.77
CA HIS A 15 11.02 -6.30 6.64
C HIS A 15 11.06 -7.76 7.06
N ASP A 16 11.71 -8.59 6.26
CA ASP A 16 11.82 -10.03 6.45
C ASP A 16 12.99 -10.42 7.37
N TRP A 17 13.34 -9.55 8.33
CA TRP A 17 14.41 -9.79 9.32
C TRP A 17 13.82 -10.12 10.69
N PRO A 18 13.17 -11.29 10.89
CA PRO A 18 12.69 -11.68 12.20
C PRO A 18 13.88 -12.00 13.10
N THR A 19 14.15 -11.14 14.08
CA THR A 19 15.13 -11.42 15.13
C THR A 19 14.61 -12.45 16.14
N TYR A 20 13.29 -12.49 16.32
CA TYR A 20 12.60 -13.40 17.24
C TYR A 20 11.32 -13.93 16.58
N ASP A 21 10.93 -15.16 16.93
CA ASP A 21 9.76 -15.81 16.33
C ASP A 21 8.47 -15.00 16.61
N GLY A 22 7.68 -14.78 15.56
CA GLY A 22 6.47 -13.95 15.61
C GLY A 22 6.70 -12.44 15.76
N TRP A 23 7.95 -11.96 15.81
CA TRP A 23 8.28 -10.53 15.79
C TRP A 23 8.72 -10.06 14.41
N ILE A 24 8.31 -8.84 14.08
CA ILE A 24 8.42 -8.29 12.74
C ILE A 24 8.74 -6.79 12.83
N TRP A 25 9.62 -6.36 11.93
CA TRP A 25 9.90 -4.95 11.68
C TRP A 25 8.91 -4.40 10.64
N LEU A 26 8.19 -3.35 11.02
CA LEU A 26 7.27 -2.64 10.15
C LEU A 26 7.74 -1.21 9.94
N ASP A 27 7.80 -0.79 8.68
CA ASP A 27 7.88 0.62 8.32
C ASP A 27 6.50 1.10 7.90
N GLY A 28 6.16 2.31 8.33
CA GLY A 28 4.85 2.88 8.05
C GLY A 28 4.70 4.29 8.58
N TYR A 29 3.47 4.79 8.47
CA TYR A 29 3.09 6.10 8.96
C TYR A 29 2.16 5.98 10.16
N GLU A 30 2.42 6.76 11.21
CA GLU A 30 1.43 7.04 12.24
C GLU A 30 0.32 7.91 11.63
N LEU A 31 -0.93 7.51 11.85
CA LEU A 31 -2.08 8.27 11.39
C LEU A 31 -2.66 9.13 12.51
N ASN A 32 -3.07 10.36 12.18
CA ASN A 32 -3.90 11.17 13.07
C ASN A 32 -5.37 10.69 13.08
N ALA A 33 -6.21 11.35 13.87
CA ALA A 33 -7.65 11.04 13.93
C ALA A 33 -8.39 11.26 12.60
N ALA A 34 -7.85 12.10 11.69
CA ALA A 34 -8.39 12.31 10.35
C ALA A 34 -7.93 11.25 9.33
N GLY A 35 -6.97 10.39 9.69
CA GLY A 35 -6.39 9.37 8.82
C GLY A 35 -5.19 9.86 7.98
N ASP A 36 -4.67 11.06 8.24
CA ASP A 36 -3.50 11.59 7.56
C ASP A 36 -2.21 11.03 8.16
N ALA A 37 -1.23 10.79 7.29
CA ALA A 37 0.10 10.36 7.68
C ALA A 37 0.86 11.54 8.31
N VAL A 38 1.08 11.48 9.63
CA VAL A 38 1.78 12.53 10.37
C VAL A 38 3.28 12.30 10.36
N GLU A 39 3.69 11.06 10.67
CA GLU A 39 5.11 10.75 10.88
C GLU A 39 5.43 9.35 10.38
N ARG A 40 6.61 9.20 9.77
CA ARG A 40 7.13 7.89 9.35
C ARG A 40 7.93 7.26 10.49
N ARG A 41 7.60 6.02 10.84
CA ARG A 41 8.30 5.28 11.89
C ARG A 41 8.55 3.83 11.51
N SER A 42 9.62 3.30 12.08
CA SER A 42 9.98 1.88 12.08
C SER A 42 9.65 1.31 13.46
N VAL A 43 8.84 0.26 13.51
CA VAL A 43 8.41 -0.36 14.77
C VAL A 43 8.71 -1.85 14.76
N PHE A 44 9.14 -2.37 15.91
CA PHE A 44 9.34 -3.79 16.14
C PHE A 44 8.17 -4.31 17.00
N VAL A 45 7.33 -5.14 16.41
CA VAL A 45 6.06 -5.56 17.02
C VAL A 45 5.83 -7.06 16.86
N GLN A 46 5.05 -7.64 17.77
CA GLN A 46 4.63 -9.02 17.68
C GLN A 46 3.37 -9.12 16.80
N LEU A 47 3.41 -10.00 15.79
CA LEU A 47 2.34 -10.14 14.80
C LEU A 47 0.98 -10.50 15.44
N SER A 48 0.99 -11.34 16.48
CA SER A 48 -0.21 -11.75 17.21
C SER A 48 -0.93 -10.62 17.95
N GLY A 49 -0.23 -9.52 18.24
CA GLY A 49 -0.80 -8.33 18.90
C GLY A 49 -1.39 -7.31 17.93
N LEU A 50 -1.25 -7.52 16.62
CA LEU A 50 -1.74 -6.58 15.60
C LEU A 50 -3.18 -6.90 15.20
N ARG A 51 -4.01 -5.86 15.12
CA ARG A 51 -5.36 -5.95 14.60
C ARG A 51 -5.50 -5.11 13.33
N GLN A 52 -5.89 -5.74 12.24
CA GLN A 52 -6.15 -5.03 10.97
C GLN A 52 -7.46 -4.24 11.09
N ILE A 53 -7.39 -2.92 10.85
CA ILE A 53 -8.56 -2.04 10.89
C ILE A 53 -8.94 -1.67 9.47
N GLY A 54 -10.07 -2.22 9.00
CA GLY A 54 -10.61 -1.98 7.66
C GLY A 54 -9.84 -2.65 6.53
N LYS A 55 -10.32 -2.43 5.30
CA LYS A 55 -9.64 -2.88 4.08
C LYS A 55 -8.53 -1.89 3.74
N ALA A 56 -7.28 -2.34 3.74
CA ALA A 56 -6.17 -1.51 3.28
C ALA A 56 -6.48 -0.98 1.87
N PRO A 57 -6.29 0.32 1.59
CA PRO A 57 -6.47 0.85 0.25
C PRO A 57 -5.58 0.06 -0.71
N ASP A 58 -6.17 -0.50 -1.77
CA ASP A 58 -5.42 -1.33 -2.70
C ASP A 58 -4.29 -0.48 -3.31
N PRO A 59 -3.00 -0.83 -3.05
CA PRO A 59 -1.87 -0.06 -3.55
C PRO A 59 -1.87 0.05 -5.08
N ARG A 60 -2.48 -0.92 -5.78
CA ARG A 60 -2.59 -0.91 -7.24
C ARG A 60 -3.53 0.18 -7.75
N THR A 61 -4.65 0.43 -7.06
CA THR A 61 -5.62 1.48 -7.46
C THR A 61 -5.02 2.89 -7.47
N ARG A 62 -4.05 3.16 -6.58
CA ARG A 62 -3.33 4.44 -6.55
C ARG A 62 -2.32 4.54 -7.69
N ASN A 63 -1.69 3.43 -8.07
CA ASN A 63 -0.69 3.42 -9.14
C ASN A 63 -1.32 3.38 -10.55
N SER A 64 -2.60 3.01 -10.68
CA SER A 64 -3.36 3.07 -11.94
C SER A 64 -3.56 4.50 -12.46
N ARG A 65 -3.37 5.53 -11.63
CA ARG A 65 -3.48 6.95 -12.03
C ARG A 65 -2.17 7.51 -12.62
N ARG A 66 -1.37 6.69 -13.30
CA ARG A 66 -0.27 7.18 -14.14
C ARG A 66 -0.80 7.35 -15.58
N PRO A 67 -1.14 8.58 -16.03
CA PRO A 67 -1.41 8.82 -17.44
C PRO A 67 -0.09 8.84 -18.18
N GLY A 68 0.18 7.82 -18.98
CA GLY A 68 1.38 7.82 -19.80
C GLY A 68 1.61 6.52 -20.51
N VAL A 69 0.78 6.22 -21.53
CA VAL A 69 1.25 5.67 -22.82
C VAL A 69 0.20 6.04 -23.88
N THR A 70 0.55 6.94 -24.79
CA THR A 70 -0.10 7.07 -26.09
C THR A 70 0.55 6.06 -27.04
N PRO A 71 -0.23 5.19 -27.68
CA PRO A 71 0.00 4.87 -29.09
C PRO A 71 -1.36 4.96 -29.81
N GLY A 72 -1.62 5.91 -30.70
CA GLY A 72 -0.79 6.23 -31.84
C GLY A 72 -0.87 5.09 -32.86
N THR A 73 -1.77 5.22 -33.83
CA THR A 73 -1.92 4.41 -35.06
C THR A 73 -2.92 3.24 -35.02
N THR A 74 -4.21 3.56 -35.17
CA THR A 74 -5.15 2.62 -35.77
C THR A 74 -4.89 2.61 -37.29
N SER A 75 -4.20 1.58 -37.76
CA SER A 75 -4.11 1.24 -39.18
C SER A 75 -5.50 0.84 -39.68
N GLY A 76 -6.20 1.80 -40.28
CA GLY A 76 -7.49 1.59 -40.94
C GLY A 76 -7.30 1.25 -42.40
N ARG A 77 -7.07 -0.03 -42.73
CA ARG A 77 -7.30 -0.53 -44.10
C ARG A 77 -7.56 -2.03 -44.10
N VAL A 78 -8.84 -2.41 -44.05
CA VAL A 78 -9.42 -3.44 -44.93
C VAL A 78 -10.92 -3.13 -45.05
N ILE A 79 -11.32 -2.48 -46.15
CA ILE A 79 -12.70 -2.58 -46.62
C ILE A 79 -12.78 -3.87 -47.44
N ARG A 80 -13.56 -4.81 -46.90
CA ARG A 80 -14.05 -6.02 -47.56
C ARG A 80 -15.52 -5.78 -47.92
N THR A 81 -15.94 -6.44 -49.00
CA THR A 81 -17.33 -6.65 -49.48
C THR A 81 -17.72 -5.64 -50.56
N GLY A 82 -18.23 -6.01 -51.74
CA GLY A 82 -18.66 -7.29 -52.27
C GLY A 82 -19.73 -7.04 -53.34
N ARG A 83 -19.79 -7.96 -54.32
CA ARG A 83 -20.76 -8.08 -55.43
C ARG A 83 -20.38 -7.41 -56.74
#